data_AF-A0A0D0V4C7-F1
#
_entry.id   AF-A0A0D0V4C7-F1
#
_cell.length_a   1.000
_cell.length_b   1.000
_cell.length_c   1.000
_cell.angle_alpha   90.00
_cell.angle_beta   90.00
_cell.angle_gamma   90.00
#
_symmetry.space_group_name_H-M   'P 1'
#
loop_
_entity.id
_entity.type
_entity.pdbx_description
1 polymer ?
#
loop_
_entity_poly.entity_id
_entity_poly.type
_entity_poly.pdbx_seq_one_letter_code
_entity_poly.pdbx_strand_id
1 'polypeptide(L)'
;MSEKTSNSPVVLPQTDQYDPRGSIPNTVFAVALIAAILGAVGVSSLALASQSLLNVFAGTWARPQLGIYLGAMCVFHLMEFFTTAGWNPQKLSVDAFLLNNGRQYHYAHAIGLAEYFLSSWLFPAKWDTFLGSFPWLALVTLGMVIAQGIRSLAMIQAAQSFSHIVKSKKHDDHMLVTHGLYSWSRHPSYAGFFYWAVATQLLLGNIVSTLGFVIVLNKFFSARIVGE
;
A
#
# COMPACT_ATOMS: atom_id res chain seq x y z
N MET A 1 -21.00 9.97 44.86
CA MET A 1 -20.07 10.59 43.88
C MET A 1 -20.11 9.72 42.64
N SER A 2 -20.96 10.08 41.67
CA SER A 2 -21.11 9.30 40.42
C SER A 2 -19.88 9.55 39.57
N GLU A 3 -19.02 8.54 39.49
CA GLU A 3 -17.94 8.48 38.52
C GLU A 3 -18.61 8.48 37.14
N LYS A 4 -18.64 9.64 36.48
CA LYS A 4 -18.94 9.71 35.05
C LYS A 4 -17.87 8.89 34.37
N THR A 5 -18.17 7.63 34.07
CA THR A 5 -17.46 6.88 33.05
C THR A 5 -17.60 7.68 31.76
N SER A 6 -16.58 8.46 31.46
CA SER A 6 -16.50 9.18 30.20
C SER A 6 -16.54 8.09 29.12
N ASN A 7 -17.62 8.03 28.35
CA ASN A 7 -17.80 7.16 27.17
C ASN A 7 -16.84 7.55 26.02
N SER A 8 -15.65 8.04 26.34
CA SER A 8 -14.63 8.37 25.37
C SER A 8 -14.11 7.08 24.73
N PRO A 9 -14.03 7.01 23.39
CA PRO A 9 -13.49 5.85 22.70
C PRO A 9 -12.08 5.51 23.18
N VAL A 10 -11.73 4.22 23.20
CA VAL A 10 -10.36 3.77 23.49
C VAL A 10 -9.42 4.30 22.40
N VAL A 11 -8.46 5.13 22.81
CA VAL A 11 -7.49 5.78 21.92
C VAL A 11 -6.26 4.89 21.77
N LEU A 12 -5.66 4.88 20.57
CA LEU A 12 -4.35 4.26 20.36
C LEU A 12 -3.25 5.00 21.16
N PRO A 13 -2.08 4.37 21.39
CA PRO A 13 -0.94 5.04 22.02
C PRO A 13 -0.66 6.39 21.34
N GLN A 14 -0.49 7.44 22.13
CA GLN A 14 0.02 8.70 21.60
C GLN A 14 1.53 8.56 21.41
N THR A 15 1.98 8.79 20.18
CA THR A 15 3.42 8.84 19.88
C THR A 15 3.87 10.30 20.00
N ASP A 16 4.95 10.52 20.74
CA ASP A 16 5.65 11.81 20.83
C ASP A 16 6.50 12.08 19.58
N GLN A 17 6.56 11.13 18.66
CA GLN A 17 7.46 11.17 17.51
C GLN A 17 6.85 11.82 16.27
N TYR A 18 5.52 11.86 16.17
CA TYR A 18 4.80 12.61 15.15
C TYR A 18 3.32 12.75 15.52
N ASP A 19 2.72 13.89 15.19
CA ASP A 19 1.29 14.06 15.33
C ASP A 19 0.57 13.27 14.22
N PRO A 20 -0.45 12.46 14.56
CA PRO A 20 -1.36 11.94 13.55
C PRO A 20 -1.89 13.09 12.69
N ARG A 21 -2.10 12.86 11.40
CA ARG A 21 -2.52 13.90 10.43
C ARG A 21 -3.88 14.52 10.77
N GLY A 22 -4.60 13.96 11.73
CA GLY A 22 -5.84 14.51 12.30
C GLY A 22 -7.09 14.26 11.46
N SER A 23 -6.96 13.66 10.27
CA SER A 23 -8.09 13.41 9.36
C SER A 23 -8.97 12.23 9.77
N ILE A 24 -8.43 11.28 10.55
CA ILE A 24 -9.13 10.08 11.01
C ILE A 24 -8.95 9.99 12.53
N PRO A 25 -10.01 9.71 13.32
CA PRO A 25 -9.87 9.53 14.76
C PRO A 25 -8.89 8.40 15.11
N ASN A 26 -7.90 8.69 15.96
CA ASN A 26 -6.87 7.72 16.37
C ASN A 26 -7.38 6.75 17.45
N THR A 27 -8.44 5.99 17.14
CA THR A 27 -9.15 5.12 18.09
C THR A 27 -9.13 3.66 17.68
N VAL A 28 -9.25 2.75 18.64
CA VAL A 28 -9.35 1.30 18.39
C VAL A 28 -10.57 0.99 17.51
N PHE A 29 -11.67 1.73 17.70
CA PHE A 29 -12.86 1.58 16.84
C PHE A 29 -12.57 1.91 15.38
N ALA A 30 -11.87 3.03 15.11
CA ALA A 30 -11.50 3.40 13.74
C ALA A 30 -10.60 2.34 13.10
N VAL A 31 -9.61 1.83 13.85
CA VAL A 31 -8.74 0.74 13.39
C VAL A 31 -9.54 -0.50 13.03
N ALA A 32 -10.43 -0.95 13.92
CA ALA A 32 -11.24 -2.14 13.71
C ALA A 32 -12.15 -1.98 12.47
N LEU A 33 -12.78 -0.82 12.32
CA LEU A 33 -13.63 -0.53 11.18
C LEU A 33 -12.85 -0.50 9.86
N ILE A 34 -11.70 0.18 9.83
CA ILE A 34 -10.83 0.24 8.65
C ILE A 34 -10.34 -1.16 8.27
N ALA A 35 -9.84 -1.94 9.24
CA ALA A 35 -9.34 -3.29 9.00
C ALA A 35 -10.45 -4.21 8.48
N ALA A 36 -11.66 -4.13 9.04
CA ALA A 36 -12.82 -4.90 8.60
C ALA A 36 -13.23 -4.53 7.17
N ILE A 37 -13.29 -3.23 6.84
CA ILE A 37 -13.63 -2.76 5.48
C ILE A 37 -12.57 -3.21 4.48
N LEU A 38 -11.28 -2.99 4.77
CA LEU A 38 -10.20 -3.41 3.87
C LEU A 38 -10.18 -4.93 3.69
N GLY A 39 -10.43 -5.70 4.75
CA GLY A 39 -10.54 -7.16 4.68
C GLY A 39 -11.71 -7.60 3.80
N ALA A 40 -12.90 -7.04 4.02
CA ALA A 40 -14.09 -7.36 3.22
C ALA A 40 -13.89 -6.99 1.74
N VAL A 41 -13.45 -5.76 1.46
CA VAL A 41 -13.19 -5.29 0.08
C VAL A 41 -12.09 -6.12 -0.58
N GLY A 42 -11.01 -6.45 0.14
CA GLY A 42 -9.91 -7.24 -0.38
C GLY A 42 -10.34 -8.66 -0.76
N VAL A 43 -11.06 -9.35 0.13
CA VAL A 43 -11.58 -10.70 -0.13
C VAL A 43 -12.59 -10.69 -1.27
N SER A 44 -13.54 -9.75 -1.27
CA SER A 44 -14.50 -9.62 -2.36
C SER A 44 -13.79 -9.36 -3.70
N SER A 45 -12.78 -8.49 -3.74
CA SER A 45 -12.04 -8.17 -4.96
C SER A 45 -11.24 -9.35 -5.51
N LEU A 46 -10.61 -10.15 -4.64
CA LEU A 46 -9.93 -11.39 -5.05
C LEU A 46 -10.94 -12.46 -5.50
N ALA A 47 -12.11 -12.51 -4.87
CA ALA A 47 -13.20 -13.38 -5.33
C ALA A 47 -13.67 -12.99 -6.75
N LEU A 48 -13.79 -11.69 -7.06
CA LEU A 48 -14.06 -11.19 -8.42
C LEU A 48 -12.98 -11.65 -9.42
N ALA A 49 -11.70 -11.67 -9.00
CA ALA A 49 -10.61 -12.14 -9.86
C ALA A 49 -10.64 -13.66 -10.12
N SER A 50 -11.27 -14.42 -9.22
CA SER A 50 -11.31 -15.89 -9.29
C SER A 50 -12.51 -16.47 -10.05
N GLN A 51 -13.53 -15.66 -10.39
CA GLN A 51 -14.79 -16.18 -10.93
C GLN A 51 -14.96 -15.97 -12.43
N SER A 52 -14.95 -17.11 -13.16
CA SER A 52 -15.51 -17.27 -14.50
C SER A 52 -17.01 -16.89 -14.58
N LEU A 53 -17.71 -16.85 -13.44
CA LEU A 53 -19.15 -16.60 -13.33
C LEU A 53 -19.57 -15.14 -13.60
N LEU A 54 -18.67 -14.19 -13.35
CA LEU A 54 -18.94 -12.77 -13.62
C LEU A 54 -18.78 -12.40 -15.09
N ASN A 55 -18.12 -13.22 -15.91
CA ASN A 55 -18.02 -12.98 -17.35
C ASN A 55 -19.41 -12.94 -18.04
N VAL A 56 -20.47 -13.43 -17.38
CA VAL A 56 -21.85 -13.39 -17.88
C VAL A 56 -22.52 -12.03 -17.64
N PHE A 57 -22.13 -11.28 -16.60
CA PHE A 57 -22.80 -10.02 -16.19
C PHE A 57 -21.88 -8.80 -16.17
N ALA A 58 -20.60 -9.00 -15.95
CA ALA A 58 -19.60 -7.97 -15.93
C ALA A 58 -18.98 -7.84 -17.32
N GLY A 59 -19.12 -6.66 -17.92
CA GLY A 59 -18.55 -6.39 -19.25
C GLY A 59 -17.02 -6.46 -19.27
N THR A 60 -16.43 -5.97 -20.36
CA THR A 60 -14.98 -6.04 -20.64
C THR A 60 -14.08 -5.30 -19.63
N TRP A 61 -14.65 -4.66 -18.61
CA TRP A 61 -13.96 -3.85 -17.60
C TRP A 61 -13.71 -4.56 -16.26
N ALA A 62 -14.47 -5.60 -15.90
CA ALA A 62 -14.29 -6.28 -14.60
C ALA A 62 -13.37 -7.50 -14.73
N ARG A 63 -12.14 -7.25 -15.19
CA ARG A 63 -11.18 -8.32 -15.45
C ARG A 63 -10.42 -8.73 -14.18
N PRO A 64 -9.81 -9.93 -14.13
CA PRO A 64 -9.03 -10.37 -12.98
C PRO A 64 -7.95 -9.38 -12.53
N GLN A 65 -7.37 -8.63 -13.47
CA GLN A 65 -6.43 -7.53 -13.22
C GLN A 65 -6.97 -6.51 -12.21
N LEU A 66 -8.22 -6.07 -12.38
CA LEU A 66 -8.84 -5.09 -11.49
C LEU A 66 -9.08 -5.68 -10.09
N GLY A 67 -9.56 -6.93 -10.03
CA GLY A 67 -9.78 -7.63 -8.76
C GLY A 67 -8.47 -7.84 -7.97
N ILE A 68 -7.40 -8.27 -8.65
CA ILE A 68 -6.07 -8.42 -8.05
C ILE A 68 -5.52 -7.06 -7.62
N TYR A 69 -5.69 -6.00 -8.42
CA TYR A 69 -5.26 -4.66 -8.08
C TYR A 69 -5.95 -4.16 -6.79
N LEU A 70 -7.28 -4.23 -6.73
CA LEU A 70 -8.04 -3.79 -5.56
C LEU A 70 -7.70 -4.62 -4.32
N GLY A 71 -7.58 -5.94 -4.48
CA GLY A 71 -7.12 -6.84 -3.43
C GLY A 71 -5.72 -6.47 -2.92
N ALA A 72 -4.78 -6.18 -3.83
CA ALA A 72 -3.42 -5.78 -3.49
C ALA A 72 -3.37 -4.44 -2.76
N MET A 73 -4.18 -3.46 -3.14
CA MET A 73 -4.31 -2.19 -2.42
C MET A 73 -4.77 -2.41 -0.98
N CYS A 74 -5.79 -3.25 -0.77
CA CYS A 74 -6.26 -3.60 0.57
C CYS A 74 -5.18 -4.30 1.40
N VAL A 75 -4.50 -5.30 0.81
CA VAL A 75 -3.42 -6.03 1.47
C VAL A 75 -2.25 -5.10 1.82
N PHE A 76 -1.86 -4.19 0.93
CA PHE A 76 -0.81 -3.21 1.19
C PHE A 76 -1.12 -2.37 2.43
N HIS A 77 -2.30 -1.75 2.47
CA HIS A 77 -2.71 -0.90 3.59
C HIS A 77 -2.84 -1.68 4.91
N LEU A 78 -3.36 -2.92 4.86
CA LEU A 78 -3.40 -3.81 6.02
C LEU A 78 -1.99 -4.19 6.51
N MET A 79 -1.09 -4.57 5.60
CA MET A 79 0.27 -4.99 5.93
C MET A 79 1.11 -3.85 6.51
N GLU A 80 0.95 -2.62 6.01
CA GLU A 80 1.59 -1.43 6.59
C GLU A 80 1.16 -1.24 8.06
N PHE A 81 -0.14 -1.38 8.35
CA PHE A 81 -0.64 -1.28 9.72
C PHE A 81 -0.17 -2.47 10.58
N PHE A 82 -0.33 -3.71 10.11
CA PHE A 82 0.02 -4.91 10.88
C PHE A 82 1.51 -5.00 11.21
N THR A 83 2.38 -4.67 10.26
CA THR A 83 3.83 -4.64 10.50
C THR A 83 4.20 -3.54 11.49
N THR A 84 3.59 -2.36 11.39
CA THR A 84 3.80 -1.29 12.38
C THR A 84 3.29 -1.70 13.77
N ALA A 85 2.11 -2.29 13.85
CA ALA A 85 1.52 -2.71 15.11
C ALA A 85 2.34 -3.82 15.80
N GLY A 86 2.88 -4.76 15.02
CA GLY A 86 3.65 -5.88 15.55
C GLY A 86 5.09 -5.53 15.95
N TRP A 87 5.75 -4.62 15.23
CA TRP A 87 7.20 -4.38 15.37
C TRP A 87 7.60 -2.93 15.66
N ASN A 88 6.67 -1.99 15.61
CA ASN A 88 6.92 -0.58 15.94
C ASN A 88 5.72 0.06 16.70
N PRO A 89 5.28 -0.54 17.83
CA PRO A 89 4.07 -0.09 18.54
C PRO A 89 4.18 1.33 19.11
N GLN A 90 5.40 1.81 19.35
CA GLN A 90 5.66 3.18 19.83
C GLN A 90 5.28 4.27 18.81
N LYS A 91 5.20 3.90 17.53
CA LYS A 91 4.82 4.77 16.42
C LYS A 91 3.49 4.38 15.81
N LEU A 92 2.72 3.53 16.48
CA LEU A 92 1.45 3.05 15.97
C LEU A 92 0.37 4.13 16.08
N SER A 93 -0.23 4.45 14.95
CA SER A 93 -1.42 5.30 14.86
C SER A 93 -2.32 4.80 13.72
N VAL A 94 -3.52 5.36 13.60
CA VAL A 94 -4.40 5.09 12.47
C VAL A 94 -3.77 5.47 11.12
N ASP A 95 -2.80 6.38 11.10
CA ASP A 95 -2.07 6.75 9.87
C ASP A 95 -1.12 5.65 9.39
N ALA A 96 -0.82 4.63 10.22
CA ALA A 96 0.01 3.50 9.84
C ALA A 96 -0.66 2.63 8.75
N PHE A 97 -1.97 2.74 8.54
CA PHE A 97 -2.62 2.15 7.35
C PHE A 97 -2.15 2.81 6.05
N LEU A 98 -1.55 4.01 6.10
CA LEU A 98 -1.19 4.83 4.94
C LEU A 98 -2.34 5.12 3.98
N LEU A 99 -3.59 5.13 4.46
CA LEU A 99 -4.74 5.50 3.62
C LEU A 99 -4.62 6.95 3.16
N ASN A 100 -4.22 7.86 4.05
CA ASN A 100 -3.94 9.25 3.70
C ASN A 100 -2.45 9.42 3.41
N ASN A 101 -1.95 8.89 2.28
CA ASN A 101 -0.53 8.99 1.89
C ASN A 101 -0.22 10.27 1.07
N GLY A 102 -0.99 11.33 1.27
CA GLY A 102 -0.85 12.61 0.56
C GLY A 102 -1.60 12.65 -0.77
N ARG A 103 -1.94 13.87 -1.21
CA ARG A 103 -2.81 14.10 -2.39
C ARG A 103 -2.25 13.49 -3.69
N GLN A 104 -0.94 13.55 -3.88
CA GLN A 104 -0.27 13.01 -5.07
C GLN A 104 -0.44 11.49 -5.21
N TYR A 105 -0.44 10.77 -4.08
CA TYR A 105 -0.70 9.32 -4.08
C TYR A 105 -2.10 9.01 -4.60
N HIS A 106 -3.12 9.71 -4.10
CA HIS A 106 -4.51 9.53 -4.55
C HIS A 106 -4.68 9.88 -6.03
N TYR A 107 -4.08 10.98 -6.48
CA TYR A 107 -4.14 11.37 -7.90
C TYR A 107 -3.45 10.34 -8.80
N ALA A 108 -2.30 9.81 -8.41
CA ALA A 108 -1.60 8.80 -9.20
C ALA A 108 -2.44 7.53 -9.40
N HIS A 109 -3.04 7.00 -8.33
CA HIS A 109 -3.91 5.82 -8.43
C HIS A 109 -5.22 6.11 -9.18
N ALA A 110 -5.80 7.32 -9.03
CA ALA A 110 -6.98 7.72 -9.78
C ALA A 110 -6.71 7.81 -11.29
N ILE A 111 -5.57 8.37 -11.69
CA ILE A 111 -5.14 8.44 -13.10
C ILE A 111 -4.91 7.03 -13.65
N GLY A 112 -4.25 6.15 -12.89
CA GLY A 112 -4.06 4.76 -13.28
C GLY A 112 -5.38 4.00 -13.50
N LEU A 113 -6.33 4.16 -12.57
CA LEU A 113 -7.66 3.57 -12.74
C LEU A 113 -8.41 4.16 -13.94
N ALA A 114 -8.32 5.48 -14.15
CA ALA A 114 -8.93 6.13 -15.31
C ALA A 114 -8.35 5.59 -16.63
N GLU A 115 -7.03 5.42 -16.73
CA GLU A 115 -6.39 4.80 -17.90
C GLU A 115 -6.86 3.35 -18.10
N TYR A 116 -6.98 2.57 -17.03
CA TYR A 116 -7.47 1.19 -17.10
C TYR A 116 -8.89 1.12 -17.66
N PHE A 117 -9.82 1.92 -17.13
CA PHE A 117 -11.21 1.93 -17.58
C PHE A 117 -11.33 2.45 -19.02
N LEU A 118 -10.63 3.55 -19.33
CA LEU A 118 -10.65 4.14 -20.66
C LEU A 118 -10.10 3.17 -21.71
N SER A 119 -8.96 2.52 -21.41
CA SER A 119 -8.35 1.56 -22.33
C SER A 119 -9.14 0.26 -22.45
N SER A 120 -9.83 -0.18 -21.39
CA SER A 120 -10.73 -1.35 -21.45
C SER A 120 -11.99 -1.07 -22.27
N TRP A 121 -12.43 0.18 -22.32
CA TRP A 121 -13.56 0.62 -23.13
C TRP A 121 -13.18 0.86 -24.60
N LEU A 122 -12.10 1.62 -24.85
CA LEU A 122 -11.67 1.99 -26.20
C LEU A 122 -10.89 0.88 -26.93
N PHE A 123 -10.13 0.07 -26.21
CA PHE A 123 -9.20 -0.92 -26.79
C PHE A 123 -9.35 -2.31 -26.14
N PRO A 124 -10.55 -2.93 -26.17
CA PRO A 124 -10.79 -4.21 -25.51
C PRO A 124 -9.89 -5.34 -26.03
N ALA A 125 -9.47 -5.30 -27.30
CA ALA A 125 -8.59 -6.27 -27.92
C ALA A 125 -7.16 -6.31 -27.32
N LYS A 126 -6.74 -5.27 -26.58
CA LYS A 126 -5.40 -5.26 -25.93
C LYS A 126 -5.24 -6.42 -24.95
N TRP A 127 -6.35 -6.91 -24.42
CA TRP A 127 -6.38 -7.99 -23.44
C TRP A 127 -6.35 -9.39 -24.05
N ASP A 128 -6.47 -9.50 -25.37
CA ASP A 128 -6.27 -10.76 -26.10
C ASP A 128 -4.79 -10.97 -26.47
N THR A 129 -3.93 -10.04 -26.04
CA THR A 129 -2.47 -10.09 -26.23
C THR A 129 -1.77 -10.76 -25.04
N PHE A 130 -0.44 -10.89 -25.14
CA PHE A 130 0.40 -11.37 -24.03
C PHE A 130 0.18 -10.59 -22.72
N LEU A 131 -0.12 -9.29 -22.77
CA LEU A 131 -0.38 -8.46 -21.59
C LEU A 131 -1.66 -8.83 -20.83
N GLY A 132 -2.62 -9.48 -21.50
CA GLY A 132 -3.82 -10.02 -20.86
C GLY A 132 -3.71 -11.49 -20.48
N SER A 133 -2.61 -12.15 -20.84
CA SER A 133 -2.42 -13.59 -20.64
C SER A 133 -2.19 -13.96 -19.18
N PHE A 134 -2.58 -15.17 -18.80
CA PHE A 134 -2.34 -15.70 -17.46
C PHE A 134 -0.86 -15.72 -17.05
N PRO A 135 0.11 -16.16 -17.89
CA PRO A 135 1.53 -16.13 -17.52
C PRO A 135 2.04 -14.73 -17.17
N TRP A 136 1.65 -13.72 -17.93
CA TRP A 136 2.00 -12.33 -17.63
C TRP A 136 1.39 -11.86 -16.31
N LEU A 137 0.09 -12.11 -16.13
CA LEU A 137 -0.62 -11.76 -14.91
C LEU A 137 0.01 -12.41 -13.67
N ALA A 138 0.36 -13.69 -13.76
CA ALA A 138 1.02 -14.44 -12.70
C ALA A 138 2.42 -13.88 -12.39
N LEU A 139 3.22 -13.57 -13.40
CA LEU A 139 4.55 -13.00 -13.24
C LEU A 139 4.51 -11.63 -12.54
N VAL A 140 3.66 -10.72 -13.00
CA VAL A 140 3.52 -9.38 -12.41
C VAL A 140 2.99 -9.48 -10.98
N THR A 141 2.00 -10.33 -10.73
CA THR A 141 1.46 -10.55 -9.38
C THR A 141 2.51 -11.12 -8.44
N LEU A 142 3.31 -12.10 -8.89
CA LEU A 142 4.41 -12.65 -8.11
C LEU A 142 5.45 -11.58 -7.77
N GLY A 143 5.86 -10.77 -8.76
CA GLY A 143 6.78 -9.65 -8.54
C GLY A 143 6.23 -8.64 -7.53
N MET A 144 4.94 -8.32 -7.60
CA MET A 144 4.26 -7.44 -6.65
C MET A 144 4.25 -8.02 -5.23
N VAL A 145 3.97 -9.33 -5.08
CA VAL A 145 4.01 -10.02 -3.78
C VAL A 145 5.43 -10.04 -3.19
N ILE A 146 6.45 -10.30 -4.01
CA ILE A 146 7.85 -10.23 -3.58
C ILE A 146 8.20 -8.82 -3.12
N ALA A 147 7.79 -7.79 -3.87
CA ALA A 147 8.03 -6.39 -3.52
C ALA A 147 7.34 -6.00 -2.19
N GLN A 148 6.10 -6.45 -1.97
CA GLN A 148 5.41 -6.32 -0.68
C GLN A 148 6.17 -7.04 0.45
N GLY A 149 6.68 -8.24 0.18
CA GLY A 149 7.48 -9.01 1.13
C GLY A 149 8.75 -8.26 1.54
N ILE A 150 9.49 -7.71 0.56
CA ILE A 150 10.67 -6.87 0.81
C ILE A 150 10.30 -5.65 1.67
N ARG A 151 9.20 -4.96 1.33
CA ARG A 151 8.70 -3.80 2.07
C ARG A 151 8.41 -4.15 3.54
N SER A 152 7.61 -5.18 3.77
CA SER A 152 7.22 -5.63 5.12
C SER A 152 8.40 -6.14 5.92
N LEU A 153 9.29 -6.94 5.32
CA LEU A 153 10.51 -7.44 5.99
C LEU A 153 11.47 -6.31 6.35
N ALA A 154 11.62 -5.30 5.48
CA ALA A 154 12.42 -4.13 5.79
C ALA A 154 11.85 -3.32 6.97
N MET A 155 10.52 -3.23 7.09
CA MET A 155 9.86 -2.60 8.25
C MET A 155 10.09 -3.42 9.53
N ILE A 156 9.95 -4.75 9.44
CA ILE A 156 10.17 -5.67 10.57
C ILE A 156 11.62 -5.60 11.06
N GLN A 157 12.61 -5.63 10.15
CA GLN A 157 14.03 -5.58 10.48
C GLN A 157 14.45 -4.22 11.05
N ALA A 158 13.87 -3.12 10.56
CA ALA A 158 14.13 -1.79 11.12
C ALA A 158 13.38 -1.54 12.44
N ALA A 159 12.23 -2.20 12.66
CA ALA A 159 11.42 -2.12 13.87
C ALA A 159 11.24 -0.66 14.34
N GLN A 160 11.69 -0.33 15.56
CA GLN A 160 11.64 1.01 16.14
C GLN A 160 12.43 2.06 15.34
N SER A 161 13.44 1.66 14.56
CA SER A 161 14.19 2.56 13.68
C SER A 161 13.47 2.83 12.35
N PHE A 162 12.33 2.19 12.08
CA PHE A 162 11.49 2.51 10.92
C PHE A 162 10.63 3.75 11.18
N SER A 163 10.40 4.57 10.15
CA SER A 163 9.41 5.65 10.18
C SER A 163 8.81 5.93 8.80
N HIS A 164 7.50 6.15 8.75
CA HIS A 164 6.81 6.60 7.54
C HIS A 164 7.08 8.07 7.21
N ILE A 165 7.54 8.86 8.18
CA ILE A 165 7.81 10.29 8.06
C ILE A 165 9.33 10.49 8.06
N VAL A 166 9.84 11.29 7.11
CA VAL A 166 11.25 11.69 7.11
C VAL A 166 11.49 12.52 8.37
N LYS A 167 12.34 12.04 9.26
CA LYS A 167 12.68 12.75 10.48
C LYS A 167 13.81 13.74 10.20
N SER A 168 13.65 14.96 10.68
CA SER A 168 14.72 15.96 10.69
C SER A 168 15.60 15.90 11.94
N LYS A 169 15.21 15.14 12.98
CA LYS A 169 15.96 14.96 14.23
C LYS A 169 16.11 13.47 14.58
N LYS A 170 17.34 13.08 14.92
CA LYS A 170 17.68 11.76 15.47
C LYS A 170 17.17 11.67 16.90
N HIS A 171 16.39 10.64 17.21
CA HIS A 171 15.98 10.29 18.57
C HIS A 171 16.88 9.16 19.09
N ASP A 172 17.01 9.04 20.42
CA ASP A 172 17.88 8.06 21.08
C ASP A 172 17.48 6.60 20.82
N ASP A 173 16.27 6.37 20.31
CA ASP A 173 15.73 5.06 19.93
C ASP A 173 16.21 4.56 18.54
N HIS A 174 16.89 5.40 17.76
CA HIS A 174 17.39 5.02 16.43
C HIS A 174 18.74 4.32 16.51
N MET A 175 18.71 3.03 16.19
CA MET A 175 19.91 2.23 15.99
C MET A 175 20.14 2.01 14.50
N LEU A 176 21.41 1.99 14.10
CA LEU A 176 21.77 1.66 12.72
C LEU A 176 21.49 0.16 12.48
N VAL A 177 20.69 -0.13 11.45
CA VAL A 177 20.35 -1.50 11.06
C VAL A 177 21.14 -1.88 9.80
N THR A 178 21.99 -2.90 9.90
CA THR A 178 22.88 -3.34 8.80
C THR A 178 22.77 -4.83 8.47
N HIS A 179 21.82 -5.54 9.09
CA HIS A 179 21.61 -6.98 8.87
C HIS A 179 20.38 -7.25 7.99
N GLY A 180 20.22 -8.49 7.52
CA GLY A 180 19.08 -8.85 6.67
C GLY A 180 19.09 -8.09 5.34
N LEU A 181 17.95 -7.54 4.93
CA LEU A 181 17.84 -6.78 3.68
C LEU A 181 18.71 -5.50 3.71
N TYR A 182 18.96 -4.95 4.89
CA TYR A 182 19.80 -3.76 5.05
C TYR A 182 21.29 -4.01 4.77
N SER A 183 21.72 -5.28 4.71
CA SER A 183 23.08 -5.63 4.25
C SER A 183 23.23 -5.57 2.73
N TRP A 184 22.12 -5.56 1.97
CA TRP A 184 22.10 -5.53 0.50
C TRP A 184 21.74 -4.14 -0.04
N SER A 185 20.89 -3.41 0.67
CA SER A 185 20.42 -2.07 0.27
C SER A 185 20.27 -1.19 1.51
N ARG A 186 20.60 0.10 1.39
CA ARG A 186 20.39 1.07 2.48
C ARG A 186 18.91 1.42 2.69
N HIS A 187 18.09 1.29 1.65
CA HIS A 187 16.66 1.62 1.70
C HIS A 187 15.80 0.49 1.09
N PRO A 188 15.82 -0.73 1.66
CA PRO A 188 15.11 -1.87 1.10
C PRO A 188 13.59 -1.65 1.12
N SER A 189 13.08 -0.90 2.09
CA SER A 189 11.66 -0.55 2.16
C SER A 189 11.22 0.35 0.99
N TYR A 190 12.07 1.27 0.54
CA TYR A 190 11.79 2.14 -0.61
C TYR A 190 11.82 1.35 -1.90
N ALA A 191 12.79 0.45 -2.06
CA ALA A 191 12.81 -0.47 -3.19
C ALA A 191 11.53 -1.34 -3.23
N GLY A 192 11.12 -1.92 -2.10
CA GLY A 192 9.88 -2.69 -1.99
C GLY A 192 8.65 -1.89 -2.41
N PHE A 193 8.48 -0.67 -1.89
CA PHE A 193 7.35 0.19 -2.29
C PHE A 193 7.42 0.60 -3.77
N PHE A 194 8.61 0.95 -4.27
CA PHE A 194 8.81 1.36 -5.66
C PHE A 194 8.34 0.27 -6.63
N TYR A 195 8.87 -0.95 -6.48
CA TYR A 195 8.52 -2.06 -7.37
C TYR A 195 7.06 -2.48 -7.20
N TRP A 196 6.54 -2.47 -5.96
CA TRP A 196 5.14 -2.76 -5.70
C TRP A 196 4.22 -1.77 -6.44
N ALA A 197 4.47 -0.47 -6.30
CA ALA A 197 3.65 0.57 -6.90
C ALA A 197 3.70 0.54 -8.44
N VAL A 198 4.88 0.31 -9.04
CA VAL A 198 5.02 0.12 -10.49
C VAL A 198 4.27 -1.14 -10.95
N ALA A 199 4.38 -2.25 -10.21
CA ALA A 199 3.68 -3.49 -10.53
C ALA A 199 2.16 -3.32 -10.53
N THR A 200 1.59 -2.44 -9.69
CA THR A 200 0.14 -2.14 -9.74
C THR A 200 -0.31 -1.61 -11.10
N GLN A 201 0.52 -0.82 -11.79
CA GLN A 201 0.19 -0.25 -13.10
C GLN A 201 0.44 -1.25 -14.24
N LEU A 202 1.49 -2.06 -14.12
CA LEU A 202 1.73 -3.19 -15.03
C LEU A 202 0.59 -4.21 -14.97
N LEU A 203 0.06 -4.46 -13.77
CA LEU A 203 -1.06 -5.35 -13.51
C LEU A 203 -2.33 -4.85 -14.22
N LEU A 204 -2.59 -3.54 -14.17
CA LEU A 204 -3.67 -2.88 -14.90
C LEU A 204 -3.39 -2.75 -16.41
N GLY A 205 -2.26 -3.23 -16.91
CA GLY A 205 -1.90 -3.12 -18.33
C GLY A 205 -1.88 -1.65 -18.81
N ASN A 206 -1.54 -0.73 -17.91
CA ASN A 206 -1.40 0.69 -18.19
C ASN A 206 0.01 0.96 -18.72
N ILE A 207 0.13 1.72 -19.80
CA ILE A 207 1.43 2.08 -20.37
C ILE A 207 1.86 3.44 -19.85
N VAL A 208 0.95 4.43 -19.93
CA VAL A 208 1.26 5.82 -19.58
C VAL A 208 1.46 5.95 -18.07
N SER A 209 0.55 5.38 -17.28
CA SER A 209 0.64 5.41 -15.82
C SER A 209 1.84 4.61 -15.29
N THR A 210 2.24 3.52 -15.95
CA THR A 210 3.46 2.79 -15.56
C THR A 210 4.69 3.69 -15.69
N LEU A 211 4.86 4.37 -16.83
CA LEU A 211 5.96 5.32 -17.04
C LEU A 211 5.89 6.47 -16.04
N GLY A 212 4.68 7.00 -15.80
CA GLY A 212 4.44 8.06 -14.81
C GLY A 212 4.86 7.64 -13.40
N PHE A 213 4.46 6.45 -12.95
CA PHE A 213 4.83 5.90 -11.65
C PHE A 213 6.34 5.74 -11.53
N VAL A 214 7.02 5.19 -12.54
CA VAL A 214 8.49 5.06 -12.53
C VAL A 214 9.17 6.42 -12.36
N ILE A 215 8.77 7.42 -13.14
CA ILE A 215 9.39 8.77 -13.10
C ILE A 215 9.12 9.46 -11.76
N VAL A 216 7.85 9.48 -11.32
CA VAL A 216 7.44 10.18 -10.10
C VAL A 216 8.04 9.53 -8.87
N LEU A 217 8.00 8.20 -8.77
CA LEU A 217 8.57 7.48 -7.62
C LEU A 217 10.08 7.59 -7.59
N ASN A 218 10.76 7.51 -8.74
CA ASN A 218 12.22 7.69 -8.80
C ASN A 218 12.61 9.08 -8.28
N LYS A 219 11.91 10.14 -8.72
CA LYS A 219 12.15 11.49 -8.22
C LYS A 219 11.84 11.63 -6.73
N PHE A 220 10.72 11.08 -6.27
CA PHE A 220 10.29 11.12 -4.88
C PHE A 220 11.31 10.45 -3.95
N PHE A 221 11.71 9.21 -4.26
CA PHE A 221 12.67 8.48 -3.44
C PHE A 221 14.08 9.05 -3.54
N SER A 222 14.52 9.50 -4.72
CA SER A 222 15.84 10.14 -4.86
C SER A 222 15.94 11.40 -3.97
N ALA A 223 14.91 12.24 -3.97
CA ALA A 223 14.88 13.42 -3.11
C ALA A 223 14.87 13.06 -1.61
N ARG A 224 14.15 12.00 -1.25
CA ARG A 224 14.04 11.52 0.14
C ARG A 224 15.34 10.89 0.65
N ILE A 225 16.01 10.10 -0.18
CA ILE A 225 17.31 9.47 0.15
C ILE A 225 18.39 10.53 0.35
N VAL A 226 18.37 11.64 -0.41
CA VAL A 226 19.31 12.75 -0.20
C VAL A 226 19.05 13.50 1.10
N GLY A 227 17.80 13.50 1.58
CA GLY A 227 17.40 14.17 2.82
C GLY A 227 17.51 13.33 4.09
N GLU A 228 17.88 12.04 3.98
CA GLU A 228 18.07 11.09 5.09
C GLU A 228 19.55 10.88 5.43
#